data_AF-A0A3R9Q5U0-F1
#
_entry.id   AF-A0A3R9Q5U0-F1
#
_cell.length_a   1.000
_cell.length_b   1.000
_cell.length_c   1.000
_cell.angle_alpha   90.00
_cell.angle_beta   90.00
_cell.angle_gamma   90.00
#
_symmetry.space_group_name_H-M   'P 1'
#
loop_
_entity.id
_entity.type
_entity.pdbx_description
1 polymer ?
#
loop_
_entity_poly.entity_id
_entity_poly.type
_entity_poly.pdbx_seq_one_letter_code
_entity_poly.pdbx_strand_id
1 'polypeptide(L)'
;MQKLLFVCVLVFLVTGCHSELSFSEMKAGKVKKEVQSFLESVEQDKGLYLYQADTAFYVFLNGKNPPEGEEAVWFNDFDVKSDGDIVTIDYDEEKLDTSDENEAQKQQRLYKIYRDKEYDVIKSMKNGESKSFDIVSGE
;
A
#
# COMPACT_ATOMS: atom_id res chain seq x y z
N MET A 1 -64.61 1.33 -2.56
CA MET A 1 -63.71 1.04 -1.43
C MET A 1 -62.32 0.87 -2.05
N GLN A 2 -61.52 1.93 -2.22
CA GLN A 2 -60.67 2.58 -1.22
C GLN A 2 -59.84 1.58 -0.38
N LYS A 3 -58.53 1.50 -0.72
CA LYS A 3 -57.34 1.58 0.15
C LYS A 3 -56.27 0.51 -0.12
N LEU A 4 -55.02 1.01 -0.22
CA LEU A 4 -53.71 0.37 -0.42
C LEU A 4 -53.42 -0.08 -1.85
N LEU A 5 -52.88 0.73 -2.77
CA LEU A 5 -51.94 1.87 -2.70
C LEU A 5 -50.60 1.51 -2.02
N PHE A 6 -49.59 1.30 -2.86
CA PHE A 6 -48.17 1.60 -2.62
C PHE A 6 -47.53 1.02 -1.35
N VAL A 7 -47.06 -0.23 -1.35
CA VAL A 7 -45.82 -0.60 -0.64
C VAL A 7 -45.34 -1.93 -1.21
N CYS A 8 -44.36 -1.94 -2.11
CA CYS A 8 -43.47 -3.09 -2.39
C CYS A 8 -42.50 -2.80 -3.54
N VAL A 9 -42.62 -1.67 -4.25
CA VAL A 9 -41.61 -1.17 -5.22
C VAL A 9 -40.65 -0.18 -4.53
N LEU A 10 -40.27 -0.52 -3.29
CA LEU A 10 -39.21 0.12 -2.51
C LEU A 10 -38.22 -0.96 -2.06
N VAL A 11 -37.96 -1.96 -2.93
CA VAL A 11 -36.66 -2.62 -2.87
C VAL A 11 -35.70 -1.63 -3.47
N PHE A 12 -35.27 -0.74 -2.60
CA PHE A 12 -34.14 0.13 -2.76
C PHE A 12 -33.00 -0.67 -3.41
N LEU A 13 -32.77 -0.42 -4.69
CA LEU A 13 -31.46 -0.53 -5.29
C LEU A 13 -30.59 0.54 -4.64
N VAL A 14 -30.24 0.36 -3.36
CA VAL A 14 -29.05 1.03 -2.80
C VAL A 14 -27.87 0.25 -3.37
N THR A 15 -27.57 0.46 -4.64
CA THR A 15 -26.20 0.25 -5.11
C THR A 15 -25.41 1.35 -4.45
N GLY A 16 -24.95 1.08 -3.22
CA GLY A 16 -23.96 1.92 -2.57
C GLY A 16 -22.76 1.94 -3.50
N CYS A 17 -22.56 3.07 -4.17
CA CYS A 17 -21.27 3.37 -4.78
C CYS A 17 -20.33 3.60 -3.60
N HIS A 18 -19.80 2.51 -3.04
CA HIS A 18 -18.74 2.58 -2.08
C HIS A 18 -17.48 2.88 -2.89
N SER A 19 -16.72 3.88 -2.48
CA SER A 19 -15.32 3.95 -2.91
C SER A 19 -14.68 2.62 -2.54
N GLU A 20 -13.96 1.99 -3.46
CA GLU A 20 -13.23 0.76 -3.18
C GLU A 20 -11.80 1.12 -2.79
N LEU A 21 -11.27 0.43 -1.77
CA LEU A 21 -9.84 0.41 -1.50
C LEU A 21 -9.08 0.14 -2.80
N SER A 22 -8.14 1.03 -3.11
CA SER A 22 -7.39 0.96 -4.36
C SER A 22 -6.00 1.50 -4.15
N PHE A 23 -5.09 1.21 -5.08
CA PHE A 23 -3.72 1.69 -5.01
C PHE A 23 -3.20 2.11 -6.38
N SER A 24 -2.13 2.90 -6.35
CA SER A 24 -1.35 3.24 -7.54
C SER A 24 0.13 3.32 -7.20
N GLU A 25 0.96 2.81 -8.10
CA GLU A 25 2.41 3.03 -8.03
C GLU A 25 2.73 4.47 -8.45
N MET A 26 3.62 5.12 -7.71
CA MET A 26 3.98 6.51 -7.92
C MET A 26 5.49 6.71 -7.92
N LYS A 27 5.94 7.80 -8.55
CA LYS A 27 7.33 8.26 -8.44
C LYS A 27 7.47 9.14 -7.20
N ALA A 28 8.56 8.97 -6.45
CA ALA A 28 8.84 9.75 -5.23
C ALA A 28 8.61 11.25 -5.43
N GLY A 29 9.18 11.87 -6.48
CA GLY A 29 9.04 13.31 -6.76
C GLY A 29 7.62 13.83 -7.10
N LYS A 30 6.57 13.01 -7.03
CA LYS A 30 5.16 13.41 -7.23
C LYS A 30 4.33 13.42 -5.94
N VAL A 31 4.93 13.16 -4.77
CA VAL A 31 4.23 13.15 -3.48
C VAL A 31 4.20 14.54 -2.82
N LYS A 32 3.38 14.67 -1.76
CA LYS A 32 3.39 15.85 -0.88
C LYS A 32 4.73 15.96 -0.16
N LYS A 33 5.10 17.18 0.26
CA LYS A 33 6.40 17.47 0.87
C LYS A 33 6.69 16.61 2.11
N GLU A 34 5.69 16.35 2.93
CA GLU A 34 5.82 15.59 4.17
C GLU A 34 6.17 14.13 3.88
N VAL A 35 5.50 13.54 2.89
CA VAL A 35 5.79 12.18 2.39
C VAL A 35 7.19 12.17 1.77
N GLN A 36 7.55 13.19 0.99
CA GLN A 36 8.87 13.29 0.37
C GLN A 36 9.98 13.31 1.43
N SER A 37 9.82 14.13 2.48
CA SER A 37 10.77 14.19 3.59
C SER A 37 10.88 12.86 4.34
N PHE A 38 9.77 12.13 4.50
CA PHE A 38 9.81 10.79 5.05
C PHE A 38 10.60 9.82 4.17
N LEU A 39 10.34 9.80 2.85
CA LEU A 39 11.07 8.93 1.91
C LEU A 39 12.57 9.22 1.94
N GLU A 40 12.97 10.49 1.95
CA GLU A 40 14.37 10.90 2.06
C GLU A 40 15.03 10.42 3.37
N SER A 41 14.27 10.37 4.47
CA SER A 41 14.79 9.91 5.76
C SER A 41 15.08 8.41 5.83
N VAL A 42 14.49 7.60 4.94
CA VAL A 42 14.61 6.13 4.92
C VAL A 42 15.23 5.60 3.62
N GLU A 43 15.63 6.48 2.69
CA GLU A 43 16.08 6.07 1.35
C GLU A 43 17.36 5.22 1.37
N GLN A 44 18.21 5.40 2.39
CA GLN A 44 19.53 4.76 2.44
C GLN A 44 19.49 3.33 2.97
N ASP A 45 18.40 2.94 3.64
CA ASP A 45 18.31 1.65 4.32
C ASP A 45 17.32 0.74 3.59
N LYS A 46 17.67 -0.55 3.47
CA LYS A 46 16.75 -1.58 3.00
C LYS A 46 15.61 -1.74 4.02
N GLY A 47 14.36 -1.76 3.56
CA GLY A 47 13.22 -1.94 4.45
C GLY A 47 11.86 -1.76 3.80
N LEU A 48 10.85 -2.05 4.61
CA LEU A 48 9.43 -1.83 4.36
C LEU A 48 8.95 -0.68 5.26
N TYR A 49 8.49 0.40 4.63
CA TYR A 49 8.12 1.63 5.34
C TYR A 49 6.68 2.04 5.05
N LEU A 50 6.02 2.58 6.07
CA LEU A 50 4.65 3.05 6.00
C LEU A 50 4.56 4.52 6.44
N TYR A 51 3.93 5.35 5.63
CA TYR A 51 3.52 6.69 6.00
C TYR A 51 2.00 6.82 5.95
N GLN A 52 1.40 7.22 7.07
CA GLN A 52 -0.03 7.45 7.18
C GLN A 52 -0.35 8.93 6.95
N ALA A 53 -1.25 9.20 6.01
CA ALA A 53 -1.75 10.54 5.73
C ALA A 53 -3.28 10.56 5.84
N ASP A 54 -3.85 11.76 5.94
CA ASP A 54 -5.29 11.99 6.21
C ASP A 54 -6.28 11.27 5.27
N THR A 55 -5.85 10.83 4.10
CA THR A 55 -6.73 10.20 3.10
C THR A 55 -6.07 9.01 2.39
N ALA A 56 -4.84 8.67 2.75
CA ALA A 56 -4.06 7.68 2.04
C ALA A 56 -2.95 7.10 2.91
N PHE A 57 -2.56 5.88 2.59
CA PHE A 57 -1.31 5.30 3.06
C PHE A 57 -0.27 5.38 1.94
N TYR A 58 0.99 5.53 2.31
CA TYR A 58 2.11 5.37 1.40
C TYR A 58 2.98 4.22 1.88
N VAL A 59 3.16 3.23 1.01
CA VAL A 59 4.03 2.08 1.27
C VAL A 59 5.27 2.25 0.41
N PHE A 60 6.43 2.25 1.06
CA PHE A 60 7.70 2.34 0.39
C PHE A 60 8.49 1.04 0.61
N LEU A 61 8.71 0.33 -0.48
CA LEU A 61 9.54 -0.86 -0.55
C LEU A 61 10.94 -0.44 -0.99
N ASN A 62 11.92 -0.57 -0.11
CA ASN A 62 13.30 -0.20 -0.39
C ASN A 62 14.23 -1.42 -0.33
N GLY A 63 14.76 -1.80 -1.48
CA GLY A 63 15.73 -2.89 -1.66
C GLY A 63 17.16 -2.39 -1.86
N LYS A 64 17.39 -1.06 -1.83
CA LYS A 64 18.74 -0.47 -1.94
C LYS A 64 19.59 -0.83 -0.72
N ASN A 65 20.91 -0.83 -0.94
CA ASN A 65 21.93 -0.98 0.09
C ASN A 65 21.62 -2.12 1.07
N PRO A 66 21.47 -3.37 0.58
CA PRO A 66 21.27 -4.51 1.47
C PRO A 66 22.41 -4.58 2.50
N PRO A 67 22.14 -4.94 3.76
CA PRO A 67 23.17 -5.18 4.76
C PRO A 67 24.24 -6.15 4.27
N GLU A 68 25.44 -6.09 4.85
CA GLU A 68 26.53 -6.99 4.47
C GLU A 68 26.10 -8.47 4.59
N GLY A 69 26.26 -9.23 3.51
CA GLY A 69 25.83 -10.63 3.44
C GLY A 69 24.38 -10.84 2.98
N GLU A 70 23.61 -9.77 2.76
CA GLU A 70 22.29 -9.85 2.12
C GLU A 70 22.37 -9.59 0.61
N GLU A 71 21.48 -10.23 -0.12
CA GLU A 71 21.34 -10.04 -1.56
C GLU A 71 20.47 -8.81 -1.86
N ALA A 72 20.75 -8.18 -3.00
CA ALA A 72 19.88 -7.18 -3.58
C ALA A 72 18.57 -7.85 -4.02
N VAL A 73 17.48 -7.10 -3.92
CA VAL A 73 16.13 -7.61 -4.23
C VAL A 73 15.36 -6.64 -5.11
N TRP A 74 14.41 -7.19 -5.87
CA TRP A 74 13.41 -6.43 -6.61
C TRP A 74 12.02 -6.86 -6.15
N PHE A 75 11.08 -5.92 -6.24
CA PHE A 75 9.71 -6.13 -5.76
C PHE A 75 8.75 -6.32 -6.93
N ASN A 76 7.83 -7.27 -6.80
CA ASN A 76 6.77 -7.57 -7.76
C ASN A 76 5.44 -7.81 -7.04
N ASP A 77 4.37 -7.96 -7.82
CA ASP A 77 3.06 -8.46 -7.34
C ASP A 77 2.51 -7.78 -6.08
N PHE A 78 2.55 -6.44 -6.08
CA PHE A 78 1.93 -5.63 -5.04
C PHE A 78 0.41 -5.65 -5.17
N ASP A 79 -0.29 -5.96 -4.09
CA ASP A 79 -1.74 -5.93 -3.99
C ASP A 79 -2.19 -5.43 -2.62
N VAL A 80 -3.44 -4.96 -2.54
CA VAL A 80 -4.04 -4.49 -1.30
C VAL A 80 -5.46 -5.01 -1.18
N LYS A 81 -5.77 -5.62 -0.04
CA LYS A 81 -7.10 -6.12 0.27
C LYS A 81 -7.57 -5.60 1.62
N SER A 82 -8.88 -5.43 1.76
CA SER A 82 -9.51 -5.17 3.06
C SER A 82 -10.36 -6.35 3.51
N ASP A 83 -10.35 -6.60 4.82
CA ASP A 83 -11.28 -7.48 5.52
C ASP A 83 -11.69 -6.81 6.83
N GLY A 84 -12.96 -6.42 6.93
CA GLY A 84 -13.41 -5.56 8.04
C GLY A 84 -12.54 -4.31 8.14
N ASP A 85 -12.03 -4.02 9.33
CA ASP A 85 -11.21 -2.82 9.62
C ASP A 85 -9.70 -3.10 9.50
N ILE A 86 -9.34 -4.13 8.73
CA ILE A 86 -7.95 -4.52 8.47
C ILE A 86 -7.64 -4.30 6.98
N VAL A 87 -6.55 -3.60 6.71
CA VAL A 87 -5.88 -3.59 5.40
C VAL A 87 -4.73 -4.58 5.42
N THR A 88 -4.66 -5.43 4.41
CA THR A 88 -3.53 -6.32 4.13
C THR A 88 -2.84 -5.85 2.86
N ILE A 89 -1.54 -5.57 2.98
CA ILE A 89 -0.65 -5.24 1.87
C ILE A 89 0.15 -6.50 1.54
N ASP A 90 -0.10 -7.06 0.37
CA ASP A 90 0.62 -8.22 -0.14
C ASP A 90 1.68 -7.73 -1.14
N TYR A 91 2.89 -8.25 -1.07
CA TYR A 91 3.92 -8.01 -2.07
C TYR A 91 4.92 -9.16 -2.13
N ASP A 92 5.52 -9.34 -3.30
CA ASP A 92 6.56 -10.34 -3.52
C ASP A 92 7.94 -9.68 -3.66
N GLU A 93 8.94 -10.37 -3.15
CA GLU A 93 10.35 -10.01 -3.18
C GLU A 93 11.14 -11.17 -3.77
N GLU A 94 11.87 -10.87 -4.84
CA GLU A 94 12.76 -11.81 -5.50
C GLU A 94 14.21 -11.32 -5.42
N LYS A 95 15.15 -12.27 -5.44
CA LYS A 95 16.58 -11.99 -5.42
C LYS A 95 17.04 -11.52 -6.81
N LEU A 96 17.88 -10.48 -6.84
CA LEU A 96 18.52 -10.02 -8.07
C LEU A 96 19.76 -10.88 -8.34
N ASP A 97 19.72 -11.66 -9.41
CA ASP A 97 20.80 -12.57 -9.81
C ASP A 97 21.90 -11.86 -10.64
N THR A 98 21.83 -10.55 -10.84
CA THR A 98 22.71 -9.84 -11.78
C THR A 98 23.23 -8.50 -11.25
N SER A 99 24.44 -8.16 -11.69
CA SER A 99 25.15 -6.90 -11.42
C SER A 99 24.71 -5.73 -12.32
N ASP A 100 23.45 -5.74 -12.77
CA ASP A 100 22.95 -4.72 -13.71
C ASP A 100 22.47 -3.48 -12.95
N GLU A 101 23.27 -2.41 -12.98
CA GLU A 101 22.96 -1.13 -12.32
C GLU A 101 21.66 -0.48 -12.84
N ASN A 102 21.20 -0.86 -14.04
CA ASN A 102 19.92 -0.40 -14.61
C ASN A 102 18.69 -0.94 -13.85
N GLU A 103 18.85 -1.99 -13.05
CA GLU A 103 17.78 -2.59 -12.23
C GLU A 103 17.58 -1.85 -10.90
N ALA A 104 18.40 -0.84 -10.58
CA ALA A 104 18.26 -0.02 -9.38
C ALA A 104 16.88 0.65 -9.23
N GLN A 105 16.18 0.90 -10.35
CA GLN A 105 14.81 1.42 -10.32
C GLN A 105 13.77 0.37 -9.88
N LYS A 106 14.05 -0.92 -10.03
CA LYS A 106 13.16 -2.00 -9.57
C LYS A 106 13.38 -2.36 -8.11
N GLN A 107 14.49 -1.89 -7.52
CA GLN A 107 14.80 -2.04 -6.10
C GLN A 107 14.00 -1.07 -5.23
N GLN A 108 13.30 -0.08 -5.79
CA GLN A 108 12.52 0.87 -5.01
C GLN A 108 11.14 1.04 -5.62
N ARG A 109 10.10 0.81 -4.80
CA ARG A 109 8.72 1.02 -5.22
C ARG A 109 7.94 1.81 -4.18
N LEU A 110 7.15 2.75 -4.65
CA LEU A 110 6.31 3.59 -3.83
C LEU A 110 4.87 3.45 -4.28
N TYR A 111 4.01 3.02 -3.37
CA TYR A 111 2.59 2.85 -3.60
C TYR A 111 1.80 3.84 -2.76
N LYS A 112 0.82 4.48 -3.37
CA LYS A 112 -0.22 5.22 -2.67
C LYS A 112 -1.47 4.37 -2.62
N ILE A 113 -1.95 4.08 -1.42
CA ILE A 113 -3.19 3.36 -1.16
C ILE A 113 -4.25 4.39 -0.81
N TYR A 114 -5.31 4.46 -1.61
CA TYR A 114 -6.46 5.33 -1.39
C TYR A 114 -7.44 4.65 -0.45
N ARG A 115 -7.70 5.29 0.68
CA ARG A 115 -8.62 4.78 1.69
C ARG A 115 -10.05 5.02 1.24
N ASP A 116 -10.88 4.00 1.33
CA ASP A 116 -12.33 4.07 1.21
C ASP A 116 -13.03 4.32 2.56
N LYS A 117 -12.36 3.96 3.65
CA LYS A 117 -12.78 4.19 5.04
C LYS A 117 -11.56 4.27 5.97
N GLU A 118 -11.81 4.54 7.24
CA GLU A 118 -10.79 4.39 8.28
C GLU A 118 -10.57 2.91 8.60
N TYR A 119 -9.33 2.56 8.91
CA TYR A 119 -8.90 1.20 9.21
C TYR A 119 -8.13 1.17 10.52
N ASP A 120 -8.42 0.19 11.37
CA ASP A 120 -7.80 0.03 12.68
C ASP A 120 -6.42 -0.63 12.58
N VAL A 121 -6.24 -1.51 11.59
CA VAL A 121 -5.04 -2.33 11.47
C VAL A 121 -4.54 -2.34 10.03
N ILE A 122 -3.25 -2.12 9.87
CA ILE A 122 -2.53 -2.26 8.60
C ILE A 122 -1.50 -3.36 8.78
N LYS A 123 -1.56 -4.41 7.96
CA LYS A 123 -0.64 -5.54 7.98
C LYS A 123 0.07 -5.66 6.64
N SER A 124 1.27 -6.23 6.67
CA SER A 124 2.00 -6.56 5.44
C SER A 124 2.32 -8.05 5.39
N MET A 125 2.29 -8.59 4.17
CA MET A 125 2.65 -9.95 3.83
C MET A 125 3.73 -9.88 2.74
N LYS A 126 4.90 -10.45 3.04
CA LYS A 126 5.99 -10.61 2.09
C LYS A 126 6.07 -12.07 1.65
N ASN A 127 5.94 -12.36 0.36
CA ASN A 127 5.95 -13.73 -0.16
C ASN A 127 4.96 -14.65 0.57
N GLY A 128 3.78 -14.13 0.94
CA GLY A 128 2.75 -14.84 1.70
C GLY A 128 3.01 -14.98 3.21
N GLU A 129 4.13 -14.48 3.74
CA GLU A 129 4.46 -14.51 5.17
C GLU A 129 4.30 -13.13 5.83
N SER A 130 3.80 -13.09 7.07
CA SER A 130 3.60 -11.82 7.76
C SER A 130 4.93 -11.12 8.02
N LYS A 131 5.00 -9.84 7.68
CA LYS A 131 6.15 -8.96 7.90
C LYS A 131 5.70 -7.70 8.66
N SER A 132 6.51 -7.26 9.60
CA SER A 132 6.32 -5.96 10.26
C SER A 132 6.94 -4.84 9.44
N PHE A 133 6.30 -3.67 9.46
CA PHE A 133 6.91 -2.43 8.98
C PHE A 133 8.13 -2.11 9.82
N ASP A 134 9.23 -1.74 9.15
CA ASP A 134 10.46 -1.37 9.83
C ASP A 134 10.33 0.05 10.43
N ILE A 135 9.64 0.96 9.73
CA ILE A 135 9.25 2.28 10.26
C ILE A 135 7.81 2.61 9.86
N VAL A 136 7.05 3.12 10.83
CA VAL A 136 5.74 3.74 10.61
C VAL A 136 5.82 5.21 11.03
N SER A 137 5.38 6.11 10.15
CA SER A 137 5.30 7.55 10.41
C SER A 137 3.98 8.11 9.91
N GLY A 138 3.72 9.39 10.15
CA GLY A 138 2.44 10.03 9.86
C GLY A 138 1.55 10.20 11.09
N GLU A 139 0.30 10.58 10.85
CA GLU A 139 -0.74 10.83 11.86
C GLU A 139 -1.76 9.69 11.93
#